data_AF-A0A7K4D3K0-F1
#
_entry.id   AF-A0A7K4D3K0-F1
#
_cell.length_a   1.000
_cell.length_b   1.000
_cell.length_c   1.000
_cell.angle_alpha   90.00
_cell.angle_beta   90.00
_cell.angle_gamma   90.00
#
_symmetry.space_group_name_H-M   'P 1'
#
loop_
_entity.id
_entity.type
_entity.pdbx_description
1 polymer ?
#
loop_
_entity_poly.entity_id
_entity_poly.type
_entity_poly.pdbx_seq_one_letter_code
_entity_poly.pdbx_strand_id
1 'polypeptide(L)'
;MNLLGHGMFEAYMLICLVAILLLGGTLHVMYLKTIESKVRRTEDSDFDFEDLMRSMYVSQGSNFNIMMILSWNLLFVALAFLYLLTPSIFPEWNYFKIPRVASWDWGFAIFGTAALIPGAMISIFVPKVYSYHQIHKRLKGIAAAIPALLLGSIICSIHLGTIYPASDPFFWNLGYLMLAAAAVLMIAPISIGFLEVRRR
;
A
#
# COMPACT_ATOMS: atom_id res chain seq x y z
N MET A 1 -6.40 -0.71 -33.79
CA MET A 1 -5.62 -0.64 -32.53
C MET A 1 -6.58 -0.94 -31.39
N ASN A 2 -6.33 -2.02 -30.63
CA ASN A 2 -7.31 -2.66 -29.74
C ASN A 2 -7.66 -1.80 -28.51
N LEU A 3 -8.75 -1.03 -28.60
CA LEU A 3 -9.39 -0.35 -27.47
C LEU A 3 -9.85 -1.30 -26.35
N LEU A 4 -10.08 -2.57 -26.66
CA LEU A 4 -10.47 -3.61 -25.69
C LEU A 4 -9.29 -4.19 -24.89
N GLY A 5 -8.04 -4.01 -25.35
CA GLY A 5 -6.85 -4.58 -24.71
C GLY A 5 -6.25 -3.71 -23.61
N HIS A 6 -6.38 -2.39 -23.72
CA HIS A 6 -5.84 -1.44 -22.74
C HIS A 6 -6.60 -1.55 -21.42
N GLY A 7 -7.91 -1.28 -21.40
CA GLY A 7 -8.76 -1.31 -20.18
C GLY A 7 -8.65 -2.60 -19.36
N MET A 8 -8.44 -3.74 -20.04
CA MET A 8 -8.22 -5.03 -19.39
C MET A 8 -6.88 -5.07 -18.63
N PHE A 9 -5.80 -4.57 -19.24
CA PHE A 9 -4.47 -4.54 -18.64
C PHE A 9 -4.42 -3.69 -17.36
N GLU A 10 -5.05 -2.51 -17.36
CA GLU A 10 -5.03 -1.66 -16.16
C GLU A 10 -5.89 -2.21 -15.03
N ALA A 11 -7.02 -2.83 -15.37
CA ALA A 11 -7.82 -3.59 -14.43
C ALA A 11 -7.01 -4.78 -13.86
N TYR A 12 -6.25 -5.51 -14.68
CA TYR A 12 -5.35 -6.56 -14.19
C TYR A 12 -4.30 -6.01 -13.24
N MET A 13 -3.68 -4.87 -13.56
CA MET A 13 -2.69 -4.25 -12.66
C MET A 13 -3.32 -3.83 -11.32
N LEU A 14 -4.56 -3.35 -11.33
CA LEU A 14 -5.29 -3.02 -10.11
C LEU A 14 -5.57 -4.26 -9.28
N ILE A 15 -6.05 -5.32 -9.93
CA ILE A 15 -6.30 -6.63 -9.30
C ILE A 15 -5.00 -7.17 -8.69
N CYS A 16 -3.86 -7.07 -9.40
CA CYS A 16 -2.56 -7.48 -8.88
C CYS A 16 -2.15 -6.67 -7.64
N LEU A 17 -2.34 -5.35 -7.65
CA LEU A 17 -2.05 -4.50 -6.48
C LEU A 17 -2.94 -4.86 -5.28
N VAL A 18 -4.24 -5.04 -5.52
CA VAL A 18 -5.19 -5.49 -4.48
C VAL A 18 -4.78 -6.87 -3.96
N ALA A 19 -4.40 -7.80 -4.84
CA ALA A 19 -3.93 -9.12 -4.46
C ALA A 19 -2.65 -9.08 -3.61
N ILE A 20 -1.70 -8.20 -3.91
CA ILE A 20 -0.49 -7.99 -3.10
C ILE A 20 -0.85 -7.50 -1.69
N LEU A 21 -1.77 -6.53 -1.57
CA LEU A 21 -2.21 -6.02 -0.27
C LEU A 21 -2.98 -7.07 0.54
N LEU A 22 -3.90 -7.80 -0.10
CA LEU A 22 -4.64 -8.91 0.51
C LEU A 22 -3.71 -10.04 0.94
N LEU A 23 -2.67 -10.33 0.15
CA LEU A 23 -1.63 -11.29 0.52
C LEU A 23 -0.93 -10.85 1.81
N GLY A 24 -0.56 -9.58 1.94
CA GLY A 24 0.03 -9.04 3.17
C GLY A 24 -0.86 -9.25 4.40
N GLY A 25 -2.15 -8.93 4.29
CA GLY A 25 -3.13 -9.17 5.37
C GLY A 25 -3.29 -10.65 5.69
N THR A 26 -3.39 -11.50 4.67
CA THR A 26 -3.51 -12.96 4.84
C THR A 26 -2.28 -13.55 5.52
N LEU A 27 -1.08 -13.14 5.11
CA LEU A 27 0.18 -13.57 5.72
C LEU A 27 0.27 -13.14 7.18
N HIS A 28 -0.21 -11.94 7.52
CA HIS A 28 -0.27 -11.50 8.91
C HIS A 28 -1.21 -12.37 9.77
N VAL A 29 -2.41 -12.69 9.27
CA VAL A 29 -3.35 -13.58 9.97
C VAL A 29 -2.77 -14.98 10.12
N MET A 30 -2.17 -15.53 9.06
CA MET A 30 -1.52 -16.84 9.10
C MET A 30 -0.32 -16.87 10.06
N TYR A 31 0.46 -15.79 10.13
CA TYR A 31 1.55 -15.63 11.09
C TYR A 31 1.05 -15.75 12.52
N LEU A 32 0.01 -14.98 12.90
CA LEU A 32 -0.54 -15.01 14.25
C LEU A 32 -1.08 -16.41 14.62
N LYS A 33 -1.86 -17.03 13.72
CA LYS A 33 -2.38 -18.40 13.92
C LYS A 33 -1.27 -19.45 14.06
N THR A 34 -0.16 -19.28 13.33
CA THR A 34 0.97 -20.21 13.39
C THR A 34 1.66 -20.12 14.75
N ILE A 35 1.85 -18.92 15.29
CA ILE A 35 2.46 -18.75 16.62
C ILE A 35 1.51 -19.26 17.71
N GLU A 36 0.24 -18.86 17.66
CA GLU A 36 -0.81 -19.33 18.57
C GLU A 36 -0.82 -20.86 18.67
N SER A 37 -0.87 -21.54 17.53
CA SER A 37 -0.87 -23.01 17.46
C SER A 37 0.39 -23.65 18.06
N LYS A 38 1.57 -23.02 17.89
CA LYS A 38 2.83 -23.53 18.46
C LYS A 38 2.89 -23.35 19.97
N VAL A 39 2.49 -22.18 20.47
CA VAL A 39 2.47 -21.87 21.91
C VAL A 39 1.49 -22.80 22.62
N ARG A 40 0.25 -22.91 22.10
CA ARG A 40 -0.78 -23.77 22.66
C ARG A 40 -0.41 -25.26 22.72
N ARG A 41 0.51 -25.74 21.87
CA ARG A 41 1.02 -27.12 21.92
C ARG A 41 2.07 -27.37 22.99
N THR A 42 2.70 -26.31 23.48
CA THR A 42 3.85 -26.38 24.39
C THR A 42 3.48 -25.94 25.80
N GLU A 43 2.32 -25.31 25.97
CA GLU A 43 1.84 -24.78 27.23
C GLU A 43 0.96 -25.81 27.94
N ASP A 44 1.33 -26.16 29.17
CA ASP A 44 0.60 -27.10 30.04
C ASP A 44 -0.53 -26.42 30.85
N SER A 45 -0.64 -25.08 30.78
CA SER A 45 -1.60 -24.24 31.51
C SER A 45 -2.74 -23.68 30.63
N ASP A 46 -3.72 -23.01 31.26
CA ASP A 46 -4.79 -22.31 30.56
C ASP A 46 -4.20 -21.22 29.64
N PHE A 47 -4.36 -21.42 28.33
CA PHE A 47 -3.87 -20.51 27.28
C PHE A 47 -4.77 -19.27 27.15
N ASP A 48 -4.18 -18.08 27.30
CA ASP A 48 -4.80 -16.80 26.97
C ASP A 48 -4.14 -16.14 25.75
N PHE A 49 -4.95 -15.89 24.72
CA PHE A 49 -4.50 -15.22 23.50
C PHE A 49 -4.14 -13.75 23.74
N GLU A 50 -4.79 -13.07 24.69
CA GLU A 50 -4.48 -11.66 24.95
C GLU A 50 -3.08 -11.51 25.54
N ASP A 51 -2.70 -12.40 26.46
CA ASP A 51 -1.36 -12.44 27.04
C ASP A 51 -0.29 -12.81 26.00
N LEU A 52 -0.61 -13.74 25.08
CA LEU A 52 0.26 -14.00 23.93
C LEU A 52 0.47 -12.73 23.10
N MET A 53 -0.59 -12.02 22.74
CA MET A 53 -0.48 -10.80 21.93
C MET A 53 0.30 -9.69 22.65
N ARG A 54 0.17 -9.57 23.98
CA ARG A 54 0.97 -8.62 24.78
C ARG A 54 2.45 -9.00 24.79
N SER A 55 2.78 -10.29 24.95
CA SER A 55 4.17 -10.75 24.97
C SER A 55 4.88 -10.63 23.63
N MET A 56 4.16 -10.76 22.51
CA MET A 56 4.72 -10.61 21.16
C MET A 56 4.89 -9.15 20.73
N TYR A 57 4.31 -8.19 21.45
CA TYR A 57 4.35 -6.79 21.03
C TYR A 57 5.77 -6.23 21.10
N VAL A 58 6.31 -5.81 19.95
CA VAL A 58 7.62 -5.16 19.85
C VAL A 58 7.45 -3.74 19.30
N SER A 59 7.99 -2.76 20.03
CA SER A 59 8.04 -1.38 19.56
C SER A 59 9.03 -1.25 18.40
N GLN A 60 8.57 -0.79 17.23
CA GLN A 60 9.39 -0.69 16.02
C GLN A 60 10.23 0.59 15.92
N GLY A 61 10.07 1.51 16.88
CA GLY A 61 10.70 2.83 16.87
C GLY A 61 9.91 3.86 16.07
N SER A 62 9.92 5.12 16.54
CA SER A 62 9.08 6.20 16.00
C SER A 62 9.29 6.44 14.50
N ASN A 63 10.53 6.49 14.04
CA ASN A 63 10.86 6.76 12.63
C ASN A 63 10.26 5.73 11.67
N PHE A 64 10.32 4.44 12.02
CA PHE A 64 9.74 3.38 11.20
C PHE A 64 8.22 3.49 11.15
N ASN A 65 7.58 3.72 12.30
CA ASN A 65 6.12 3.88 12.38
C ASN A 65 5.63 5.06 11.54
N ILE A 66 6.31 6.21 11.63
CA ILE A 66 5.99 7.41 10.82
C ILE A 66 6.12 7.09 9.34
N MET A 67 7.22 6.44 8.93
CA MET A 67 7.44 6.06 7.53
C MET A 67 6.33 5.13 7.00
N MET A 68 5.92 4.14 7.80
CA MET A 68 4.85 3.22 7.38
C MET A 68 3.49 3.92 7.33
N ILE A 69 3.16 4.75 8.32
CA ILE A 69 1.93 5.56 8.30
C ILE A 69 1.91 6.45 7.07
N LEU A 70 3.00 7.18 6.80
CA LEU A 70 3.12 8.04 5.63
C LEU A 70 2.97 7.22 4.33
N SER A 71 3.61 6.06 4.24
CA SER A 71 3.55 5.19 3.08
C SER A 71 2.13 4.70 2.80
N TRP A 72 1.37 4.29 3.83
CA TRP A 72 -0.02 3.89 3.66
C TRP A 72 -0.90 5.05 3.16
N ASN A 73 -0.71 6.27 3.67
CA ASN A 73 -1.42 7.43 3.15
C ASN A 73 -1.07 7.73 1.68
N LEU A 74 0.22 7.75 1.37
CA LEU A 74 0.70 8.01 0.01
C LEU A 74 0.28 6.91 -0.98
N LEU A 75 0.10 5.67 -0.53
CA LEU A 75 -0.40 4.57 -1.36
C LEU A 75 -1.80 4.86 -1.90
N PHE A 76 -2.71 5.35 -1.06
CA PHE A 76 -4.07 5.69 -1.50
C PHE A 76 -4.09 6.90 -2.43
N VAL A 77 -3.24 7.91 -2.16
CA VAL A 77 -3.08 9.06 -3.05
C VAL A 77 -2.52 8.61 -4.41
N ALA A 78 -1.47 7.79 -4.42
CA ALA A 78 -0.87 7.25 -5.64
C ALA A 78 -1.88 6.42 -6.45
N LEU A 79 -2.67 5.57 -5.78
CA LEU A 79 -3.76 4.81 -6.43
C LEU A 79 -4.81 5.74 -7.03
N ALA A 80 -5.32 6.70 -6.26
CA ALA A 80 -6.33 7.63 -6.74
C ALA A 80 -5.81 8.44 -7.93
N PHE A 81 -4.57 8.93 -7.86
CA PHE A 81 -3.99 9.74 -8.93
C PHE A 81 -3.74 8.89 -10.17
N LEU A 82 -3.10 7.74 -10.04
CA LEU A 82 -2.79 6.91 -11.19
C LEU A 82 -4.06 6.44 -11.92
N TYR A 83 -5.09 6.03 -11.18
CA TYR A 83 -6.30 5.43 -11.77
C TYR A 83 -7.40 6.43 -12.13
N LEU A 84 -7.52 7.54 -11.40
CA LEU A 84 -8.61 8.50 -11.62
C LEU A 84 -8.10 9.80 -12.27
N LEU A 85 -6.84 10.19 -12.13
CA LEU A 85 -6.31 11.35 -12.86
C LEU A 85 -5.93 10.98 -14.30
N THR A 86 -5.46 9.75 -14.53
CA THR A 86 -5.02 9.30 -15.86
C THR A 86 -6.22 8.90 -16.75
N PRO A 87 -6.36 9.48 -17.95
CA PRO A 87 -7.56 9.34 -18.78
C PRO A 87 -7.75 7.96 -19.43
N SER A 88 -6.66 7.23 -19.64
CA SER A 88 -6.67 5.95 -20.36
C SER A 88 -7.23 4.79 -19.54
N ILE A 89 -7.33 4.92 -18.22
CA ILE A 89 -7.54 3.79 -17.30
C ILE A 89 -9.02 3.59 -16.99
N PHE A 90 -9.64 4.58 -16.34
CA PHE A 90 -11.07 4.62 -16.10
C PHE A 90 -11.67 5.87 -16.72
N PRO A 91 -11.89 5.88 -18.06
CA PRO A 91 -12.35 7.08 -18.76
C PRO A 91 -13.69 7.62 -18.23
N GLU A 92 -14.56 6.75 -17.72
CA GLU A 92 -15.85 7.13 -17.12
C GLU A 92 -15.74 7.66 -15.68
N TRP A 93 -14.66 7.31 -14.97
CA TRP A 93 -14.44 7.68 -13.56
C TRP A 93 -13.30 8.68 -13.39
N ASN A 94 -12.84 9.25 -14.51
CA ASN A 94 -11.70 10.14 -14.53
C ASN A 94 -12.04 11.52 -13.91
N TYR A 95 -11.09 12.09 -13.18
CA TYR A 95 -11.17 13.40 -12.53
C TYR A 95 -11.63 14.52 -13.48
N PHE A 96 -11.14 14.52 -14.73
CA PHE A 96 -11.51 15.52 -15.74
C PHE A 96 -12.96 15.38 -16.26
N LYS A 97 -13.67 14.28 -15.92
CA LYS A 97 -15.12 14.11 -16.19
C LYS A 97 -16.01 14.85 -15.19
N ILE A 98 -15.44 15.46 -14.16
CA ILE A 98 -16.15 16.37 -13.26
C ILE A 98 -15.65 17.80 -13.50
N PRO A 99 -16.06 18.47 -14.61
CA PRO A 99 -15.49 19.75 -15.03
C PRO A 99 -15.51 20.80 -13.93
N ARG A 100 -16.59 20.84 -13.13
CA ARG A 100 -16.74 21.82 -12.04
C ARG A 100 -15.66 21.70 -10.98
N VAL A 101 -15.23 20.48 -10.66
CA VAL A 101 -14.16 20.24 -9.68
C VAL A 101 -12.81 20.39 -10.37
N ALA A 102 -12.67 19.84 -11.58
CA ALA A 102 -11.44 19.92 -12.37
C ALA A 102 -10.99 21.34 -12.70
N SER A 103 -11.94 22.27 -12.91
CA SER A 103 -11.67 23.66 -13.26
C SER A 103 -11.57 24.61 -12.06
N TRP A 104 -11.70 24.11 -10.82
CA TRP A 104 -11.51 24.94 -9.63
C TRP A 104 -10.03 25.07 -9.31
N ASP A 105 -9.60 26.27 -8.90
CA ASP A 105 -8.21 26.54 -8.49
C ASP A 105 -7.69 25.56 -7.43
N TRP A 106 -8.58 25.07 -6.58
CA TRP A 106 -8.30 24.12 -5.50
C TRP A 106 -8.76 22.68 -5.80
N GLY A 107 -9.33 22.40 -6.96
CA GLY A 107 -9.92 21.11 -7.29
C GLY A 107 -8.95 19.94 -7.13
N PHE A 108 -7.71 20.15 -7.58
CA PHE A 108 -6.65 19.15 -7.49
C PHE A 108 -6.24 18.85 -6.04
N ALA A 109 -6.15 19.90 -5.20
CA ALA A 109 -5.87 19.74 -3.77
C ALA A 109 -7.02 19.00 -3.06
N ILE A 110 -8.26 19.35 -3.37
CA ILE A 110 -9.46 18.68 -2.83
C ILE A 110 -9.45 17.19 -3.19
N PHE A 111 -9.11 16.84 -4.43
CA PHE A 111 -8.99 15.46 -4.87
C PHE A 111 -7.91 14.69 -4.10
N GLY A 112 -6.72 15.28 -3.92
CA GLY A 112 -5.66 14.73 -3.09
C GLY A 112 -6.08 14.52 -1.64
N THR A 113 -6.73 15.50 -1.02
CA THR A 113 -7.22 15.39 0.35
C THR A 113 -8.30 14.32 0.50
N ALA A 114 -9.22 14.20 -0.46
CA ALA A 114 -10.23 13.15 -0.44
C ALA A 114 -9.59 11.75 -0.49
N ALA A 115 -8.52 11.58 -1.29
CA ALA A 115 -7.77 10.33 -1.38
C ALA A 115 -6.99 9.98 -0.11
N LEU A 116 -6.74 10.94 0.79
CA LEU A 116 -6.09 10.69 2.08
C LEU A 116 -7.04 10.06 3.11
N ILE A 117 -8.37 10.24 2.99
CA ILE A 117 -9.33 9.78 4.00
C ILE A 117 -9.24 8.26 4.24
N PRO A 118 -9.25 7.40 3.21
CA PRO A 118 -9.08 5.96 3.41
C PRO A 118 -7.72 5.60 4.03
N GLY A 119 -6.66 6.32 3.62
CA GLY A 119 -5.31 6.15 4.16
C GLY A 119 -5.22 6.47 5.65
N ALA A 120 -5.87 7.55 6.08
CA ALA A 120 -5.89 7.97 7.48
C ALA A 120 -6.63 6.94 8.35
N MET A 121 -7.75 6.39 7.88
CA MET A 121 -8.49 5.35 8.60
C MET A 121 -7.64 4.09 8.81
N ILE A 122 -6.91 3.65 7.78
CA ILE A 122 -6.05 2.46 7.87
C ILE A 122 -4.80 2.73 8.71
N SER A 123 -4.27 3.95 8.67
CA SER A 123 -3.06 4.36 9.40
C SER A 123 -3.15 4.13 10.91
N ILE A 124 -4.36 4.12 11.49
CA ILE A 124 -4.59 3.82 12.92
C ILE A 124 -4.15 2.39 13.27
N PHE A 125 -4.28 1.45 12.33
CA PHE A 125 -3.96 0.03 12.52
C PHE A 125 -2.53 -0.32 12.11
N VAL A 126 -1.90 0.51 11.29
CA VAL A 126 -0.57 0.27 10.71
C VAL A 126 0.49 -0.01 11.78
N PRO A 127 0.71 0.84 12.82
CA PRO A 127 1.71 0.55 13.85
C PRO A 127 1.47 -0.78 14.55
N LYS A 128 0.20 -1.12 14.83
CA LYS A 128 -0.16 -2.37 15.50
C LYS A 128 0.26 -3.59 14.67
N VAL A 129 -0.03 -3.58 13.37
CA VAL A 129 0.31 -4.71 12.48
C VAL A 129 1.82 -4.97 12.47
N TYR A 130 2.63 -3.93 12.27
CA TYR A 130 4.09 -4.09 12.20
C TYR A 130 4.74 -4.38 13.56
N SER A 131 4.10 -4.01 14.66
CA SER A 131 4.59 -4.29 16.01
C SER A 131 4.65 -5.78 16.38
N TYR A 132 3.89 -6.63 15.69
CA TYR A 132 3.93 -8.08 15.91
C TYR A 132 5.03 -8.81 15.13
N HIS A 133 5.81 -8.09 14.31
CA HIS A 133 6.89 -8.70 13.51
C HIS A 133 8.26 -8.26 14.01
N GLN A 134 9.23 -9.17 13.98
CA GLN A 134 10.63 -8.81 14.21
C GLN A 134 11.22 -8.21 12.93
N ILE A 135 11.41 -6.89 12.90
CA ILE A 135 11.88 -6.17 11.71
C ILE A 135 13.35 -5.80 11.87
N HIS A 136 14.20 -6.42 11.05
CA HIS A 136 15.64 -6.18 11.03
C HIS A 136 15.99 -4.73 10.63
N LYS A 137 17.11 -4.21 11.16
CA LYS A 137 17.59 -2.83 10.86
C LYS A 137 17.73 -2.55 9.36
N ARG A 138 18.23 -3.54 8.58
CA ARG A 138 18.36 -3.42 7.13
C ARG A 138 17.00 -3.18 6.44
N LEU A 139 15.97 -3.90 6.87
CA LEU A 139 14.63 -3.78 6.29
C LEU A 139 13.98 -2.44 6.66
N LYS A 140 14.22 -1.94 7.87
CA LYS A 140 13.82 -0.57 8.26
C LYS A 140 14.49 0.50 7.39
N GLY A 141 15.76 0.30 7.03
CA GLY A 141 16.49 1.17 6.10
C GLY A 141 15.85 1.16 4.71
N ILE A 142 15.51 -0.02 4.18
CA ILE A 142 14.83 -0.15 2.89
C ILE A 142 13.43 0.49 2.91
N ALA A 143 12.72 0.43 4.04
CA ALA A 143 11.39 1.04 4.17
C ALA A 143 11.39 2.56 3.94
N ALA A 144 12.53 3.24 4.11
CA ALA A 144 12.66 4.66 3.78
C ALA A 144 12.53 4.97 2.27
N ALA A 145 12.73 3.97 1.40
CA ALA A 145 12.50 4.13 -0.03
C ALA A 145 11.01 4.13 -0.41
N ILE A 146 10.12 3.61 0.45
CA ILE A 146 8.69 3.44 0.13
C ILE A 146 8.01 4.79 -0.14
N PRO A 147 8.12 5.82 0.74
CA PRO A 147 7.53 7.12 0.44
C PRO A 147 8.07 7.74 -0.86
N ALA A 148 9.36 7.59 -1.13
CA ALA A 148 9.99 8.13 -2.34
C ALA A 148 9.42 7.48 -3.61
N LEU A 149 9.22 6.15 -3.61
CA LEU A 149 8.58 5.44 -4.71
C LEU A 149 7.13 5.90 -4.92
N LEU A 150 6.35 6.05 -3.84
CA LEU A 150 4.97 6.49 -3.93
C LEU A 150 4.87 7.94 -4.44
N LEU A 151 5.75 8.83 -3.96
CA LEU A 151 5.85 10.20 -4.49
C LEU A 151 6.22 10.21 -5.98
N GLY A 152 7.16 9.35 -6.39
CA GLY A 152 7.52 9.22 -7.80
C GLY A 152 6.32 8.77 -8.67
N SER A 153 5.51 7.83 -8.18
CA SER A 153 4.28 7.39 -8.84
C SER A 153 3.25 8.52 -8.96
N ILE A 154 3.08 9.30 -7.88
CA ILE A 154 2.23 10.50 -7.87
C ILE A 154 2.72 11.51 -8.90
N ILE A 155 4.01 11.85 -8.91
CA ILE A 155 4.60 12.82 -9.86
C ILE A 155 4.36 12.37 -11.31
N CYS A 156 4.55 11.09 -11.62
CA CYS A 156 4.26 10.55 -12.95
C CYS A 156 2.77 10.73 -13.31
N SER A 157 1.88 10.46 -12.37
CA SER A 157 0.42 10.62 -12.56
C SER A 157 0.03 12.08 -12.78
N ILE A 158 0.64 13.01 -12.04
CA ILE A 158 0.45 14.45 -12.20
C ILE A 158 0.90 14.89 -13.60
N HIS A 159 2.09 14.46 -14.01
CA HIS A 159 2.61 14.77 -15.34
C HIS A 159 1.66 14.29 -16.44
N LEU A 160 1.18 13.05 -16.36
CA LEU A 160 0.18 12.50 -17.27
C LEU A 160 -1.13 13.31 -17.27
N GLY A 161 -1.56 13.80 -16.11
CA GLY A 161 -2.70 14.70 -15.99
C GLY A 161 -2.50 16.06 -16.68
N THR A 162 -1.28 16.62 -16.64
CA THR A 162 -0.99 17.92 -17.28
C THR A 162 -0.95 17.89 -18.81
N ILE A 163 -0.64 16.73 -19.39
CA ILE A 163 -0.59 16.55 -20.86
C ILE A 163 -1.91 16.03 -21.43
N TYR A 164 -2.99 16.00 -20.62
CA TYR A 164 -4.31 15.57 -21.04
C TYR A 164 -4.80 16.34 -22.30
N PRO A 165 -5.44 15.66 -23.28
CA PRO A 165 -5.84 14.24 -23.30
C PRO A 165 -4.78 13.26 -23.81
N ALA A 166 -3.56 13.71 -24.09
CA ALA A 166 -2.47 12.82 -24.47
C ALA A 166 -1.96 12.01 -23.28
N SER A 167 -1.28 10.89 -23.55
CA SER A 167 -0.64 10.05 -22.53
C SER A 167 0.71 9.56 -23.02
N ASP A 168 1.71 9.56 -22.15
CA ASP A 168 3.04 9.01 -22.44
C ASP A 168 3.19 7.60 -21.80
N PRO A 169 3.38 6.53 -22.61
CA PRO A 169 3.58 5.18 -22.11
C PRO A 169 4.76 5.03 -21.14
N PHE A 170 5.81 5.85 -21.26
CA PHE A 170 6.97 5.79 -20.38
C PHE A 170 6.60 6.18 -18.94
N PHE A 171 6.02 7.36 -18.76
CA PHE A 171 5.59 7.84 -17.44
C PHE A 171 4.50 6.97 -16.83
N TRP A 172 3.64 6.40 -17.68
CA TRP A 172 2.64 5.44 -17.27
C TRP A 172 3.29 4.18 -16.66
N ASN A 173 4.17 3.50 -17.41
CA ASN A 173 4.85 2.30 -16.94
C ASN A 173 5.71 2.56 -15.70
N LEU A 174 6.40 3.71 -15.66
CA LEU A 174 7.23 4.11 -14.54
C LEU A 174 6.40 4.33 -13.27
N GLY A 175 5.28 5.05 -13.39
CA GLY A 175 4.36 5.29 -12.28
C GLY A 175 3.80 3.99 -11.69
N TYR A 176 3.44 3.04 -12.55
CA TYR A 176 3.01 1.70 -12.16
C TYR A 176 4.11 0.88 -11.47
N LEU A 177 5.30 0.86 -12.04
CA LEU A 177 6.44 0.14 -11.49
C LEU A 177 6.77 0.64 -10.08
N MET A 178 6.80 1.96 -9.89
CA MET A 178 7.05 2.58 -8.59
C MET A 178 5.97 2.22 -7.57
N LEU A 179 4.69 2.25 -7.97
CA LEU A 179 3.56 1.86 -7.11
C LEU A 179 3.65 0.37 -6.70
N ALA A 180 3.89 -0.52 -7.66
CA ALA A 180 4.02 -1.95 -7.40
C ALA A 180 5.23 -2.27 -6.51
N ALA A 181 6.38 -1.66 -6.78
CA ALA A 181 7.57 -1.81 -5.95
C ALA A 181 7.32 -1.34 -4.50
N ALA A 182 6.65 -0.20 -4.33
CA ALA A 182 6.27 0.29 -3.01
C ALA A 182 5.34 -0.71 -2.28
N ALA A 183 4.30 -1.21 -2.94
CA ALA A 183 3.37 -2.18 -2.35
C ALA A 183 4.09 -3.47 -1.89
N VAL A 184 5.01 -3.99 -2.71
CA VAL A 184 5.83 -5.17 -2.35
C VAL A 184 6.71 -4.88 -1.14
N LEU A 185 7.38 -3.72 -1.09
CA LEU A 185 8.23 -3.34 0.04
C LEU A 185 7.43 -3.13 1.33
N MET A 186 6.19 -2.63 1.24
CA MET A 186 5.31 -2.45 2.39
C MET A 186 4.92 -3.78 3.04
N ILE A 187 4.73 -4.84 2.27
CA ILE A 187 4.39 -6.19 2.80
C ILE A 187 5.62 -7.02 3.17
N ALA A 188 6.82 -6.65 2.71
CA ALA A 188 8.04 -7.42 2.92
C ALA A 188 8.33 -7.77 4.39
N PRO A 189 8.16 -6.87 5.39
CA PRO A 189 8.36 -7.23 6.80
C PRO A 189 7.43 -8.35 7.27
N ILE A 190 6.19 -8.35 6.81
CA ILE A 190 5.19 -9.37 7.15
C ILE A 190 5.56 -10.71 6.49
N SER A 191 5.92 -10.67 5.21
CA SER A 191 6.32 -11.87 4.45
C SER A 191 7.56 -12.54 5.04
N ILE A 192 8.57 -11.76 5.43
CA ILE A 192 9.78 -12.27 6.04
C ILE A 192 9.47 -12.88 7.41
N GLY A 193 8.70 -12.17 8.26
CA GLY A 193 8.30 -12.68 9.58
C GLY A 193 7.54 -14.02 9.49
N PHE A 194 6.61 -14.14 8.53
CA PHE A 194 5.90 -15.40 8.27
C PHE A 194 6.84 -16.54 7.86
N LEU A 195 7.77 -16.28 6.94
CA LEU A 195 8.72 -17.31 6.50
C LEU A 195 9.68 -17.73 7.61
N GLU A 196 10.12 -16.81 8.46
CA GLU A 196 10.99 -17.12 9.61
C GLU A 196 10.28 -18.03 10.62
N VAL A 197 9.01 -17.74 10.94
CA VAL A 197 8.22 -18.58 11.86
C VAL A 197 7.94 -19.95 11.27
N ARG A 198 7.71 -20.06 9.95
CA ARG A 198 7.43 -21.35 9.32
C ARG A 198 8.66 -22.27 9.24
N ARG A 199 9.87 -21.70 9.20
CA ARG A 199 11.13 -22.46 9.14
C ARG A 199 11.58 -23.03 10.49
N ARG A 200 11.16 -22.40 11.59
CA ARG A 200 11.43 -22.86 12.96
C ARG A 200 10.36 -23.83 13.43
#